data_AF-A0A2M7VZE5-F1
#
_entry.id   AF-A0A2M7VZE5-F1
#
_cell.length_a   1.000
_cell.length_b   1.000
_cell.length_c   1.000
_cell.angle_alpha   90.00
_cell.angle_beta   90.00
_cell.angle_gamma   90.00
#
_symmetry.space_group_name_H-M   'P 1'
#
loop_
_entity.id
_entity.type
_entity.pdbx_description
1 polymer ?
#
loop_
_entity_poly.entity_id
_entity_poly.type
_entity_poly.pdbx_seq_one_letter_code
_entity_poly.pdbx_strand_id
1 'polypeptide(L)'
;MIDLSNRKFIVGLIFLLIGVIYLLRLFNIQVWNNKYKLDSDNNVLREIIQYPARGLIYDRNGELLVYNEAAYDLMVIPQQVKNMDTIGLCNLLEIEKNEFLEKFTLAKNYSKYKPSTFVKEISSLSYASIQEQLFKYPGFFVQTRTLRKYPRNSAAHILGYIGEVNQSVIDKNHYYRSGDYIGKSGLESSYEDLLRGTRGVKRILVDVHNREKGSYQNGLTDTVAITGTTIYTSIDIKLQEYGEQLMKNKIGSIVAIDPETGEILSLISSPNYDPNLLVGRDVRKNYPVLSTDSLNPLFNRAIMAKYPPGSIFKTVQALVALEEGVITENTGFSCIKSLVNCHNHPPANNVSESIKMSCNPYYYQVFRKIIQQKRSKSIFKDSEIGLGIWSKKVKKFGFGSDMGVDFPGVKSGFVPDVAFYNKWYGEGRWAFSTIYSLSIGQGEVGVIPLQMANLSAIIANRGYYYIPHFIKKIDKIEKIPSQFTKKQYVGVHQKYFNLVVDGMYRVVNEPGGTARRAKINDSILVCGKTGTAQNPHGEDHSAFIAFAPKDNPKIAIAVYVENAGFGGTWAAPIASLMMELYLIGTIAPENIEKEKRILEANLMNVIPKKKPK
;
A
#
# COMPACT_ATOMS: atom_id res chain seq x y z
N MET A 1 -99.81 -9.75 -6.65
CA MET A 1 -98.76 -10.67 -7.16
C MET A 1 -97.59 -9.82 -7.62
N ILE A 2 -96.44 -9.87 -6.93
CA ILE A 2 -95.22 -9.18 -7.36
C ILE A 2 -94.62 -10.04 -8.47
N ASP A 3 -94.57 -9.52 -9.69
CA ASP A 3 -93.97 -10.22 -10.83
C ASP A 3 -92.44 -10.30 -10.64
N LEU A 4 -91.98 -11.48 -10.23
CA LEU A 4 -90.57 -11.76 -9.94
C LEU A 4 -89.76 -12.13 -11.20
N SER A 5 -90.39 -12.17 -12.37
CA SER A 5 -89.79 -12.63 -13.63
C SER A 5 -88.61 -11.78 -14.12
N ASN A 6 -88.52 -10.51 -13.72
CA ASN A 6 -87.41 -9.60 -14.06
C ASN A 6 -86.14 -9.79 -13.21
N ARG A 7 -86.22 -10.49 -12.06
CA ARG A 7 -85.04 -10.73 -11.19
C ARG A 7 -84.02 -11.66 -11.83
N LYS A 8 -84.44 -12.58 -12.72
CA LYS A 8 -83.53 -13.49 -13.43
C LYS A 8 -82.52 -12.74 -14.33
N PHE A 9 -82.94 -11.63 -14.94
CA PHE A 9 -82.07 -10.81 -15.77
C PHE A 9 -81.07 -10.01 -14.93
N ILE A 10 -81.49 -9.51 -13.76
CA ILE A 10 -80.60 -8.80 -12.82
C ILE A 10 -79.55 -9.76 -12.25
N VAL A 11 -79.96 -10.97 -11.84
CA VAL A 11 -79.04 -12.00 -11.35
C VAL A 11 -78.08 -12.44 -12.47
N GLY A 12 -78.57 -12.65 -13.69
CA GLY A 12 -77.74 -12.96 -14.85
C GLY A 12 -76.73 -11.85 -15.18
N LEU A 13 -77.15 -10.59 -15.11
CA LEU A 13 -76.27 -9.42 -15.29
C LEU A 13 -75.18 -9.39 -14.23
N ILE A 14 -75.50 -9.64 -12.96
CA ILE A 14 -74.53 -9.68 -11.86
C ILE A 14 -73.48 -10.77 -12.11
N PHE A 15 -73.89 -11.99 -12.48
CA PHE A 15 -72.93 -13.06 -12.78
C PHE A 15 -72.07 -12.75 -14.00
N LEU A 16 -72.63 -12.11 -15.03
CA LEU A 16 -71.86 -11.70 -16.21
C LEU A 16 -70.85 -10.60 -15.87
N LEU A 17 -71.23 -9.63 -15.04
CA LEU A 17 -70.35 -8.56 -14.59
C LEU A 17 -69.22 -9.11 -13.72
N ILE A 18 -69.51 -10.06 -12.82
CA ILE A 18 -68.50 -10.80 -12.05
C ILE A 18 -67.56 -11.56 -12.99
N GLY A 19 -68.09 -12.25 -14.01
CA GLY A 19 -67.28 -12.96 -15.01
C GLY A 19 -66.34 -12.03 -15.78
N VAL A 20 -66.82 -10.87 -16.21
CA VAL A 20 -66.01 -9.84 -16.89
C VAL A 20 -64.93 -9.29 -15.97
N ILE A 21 -65.23 -9.03 -14.69
CA ILE A 21 -64.24 -8.59 -13.70
C ILE A 21 -63.14 -9.65 -13.54
N TYR A 22 -63.49 -10.93 -13.44
CA TYR A 22 -62.50 -12.01 -13.34
C TYR A 22 -61.67 -12.15 -14.60
N LEU A 23 -62.25 -12.02 -15.80
CA LEU A 23 -61.53 -12.05 -17.07
C LEU A 23 -60.55 -10.89 -17.20
N LEU A 24 -60.97 -9.67 -16.85
CA LEU A 24 -60.10 -8.49 -16.82
C LEU A 24 -58.97 -8.66 -15.80
N ARG A 25 -59.24 -9.28 -14.65
CA ARG A 25 -58.22 -9.57 -13.65
C ARG A 25 -57.23 -10.62 -14.14
N LEU A 26 -57.70 -11.68 -14.80
CA LEU A 26 -56.87 -12.71 -15.42
C LEU A 26 -55.98 -12.12 -16.52
N PHE A 27 -56.53 -11.28 -17.39
CA PHE A 27 -55.77 -10.58 -18.42
C PHE A 27 -54.70 -9.65 -17.82
N ASN A 28 -55.03 -8.92 -16.76
CA ASN A 28 -54.06 -8.08 -16.05
C ASN A 28 -52.91 -8.92 -15.48
N ILE A 29 -53.19 -10.08 -14.88
CA ILE A 29 -52.19 -10.98 -14.30
C ILE A 29 -51.32 -11.64 -15.38
N GLN A 30 -51.90 -12.08 -16.49
CA GLN A 30 -51.18 -12.87 -17.51
C GLN A 30 -50.47 -12.01 -18.59
N VAL A 31 -51.06 -10.88 -18.97
CA VAL A 31 -50.60 -10.10 -20.15
C VAL A 31 -50.00 -8.75 -19.76
N TRP A 32 -50.60 -8.04 -18.80
CA TRP A 32 -50.17 -6.68 -18.45
C TRP A 32 -49.08 -6.64 -17.37
N ASN A 33 -49.17 -7.50 -16.37
CA ASN A 33 -48.33 -7.43 -15.18
C ASN A 33 -47.22 -8.50 -15.16
N ASN A 34 -46.04 -8.15 -15.69
CA ASN A 34 -44.86 -9.02 -15.70
C ASN A 34 -44.33 -9.39 -14.30
N LYS A 35 -44.83 -8.75 -13.24
CA LYS A 35 -44.40 -9.01 -11.85
C LYS A 35 -44.64 -10.46 -11.41
N TYR A 36 -45.79 -11.04 -11.75
CA TYR A 36 -46.13 -12.41 -11.33
C TYR A 36 -45.32 -13.49 -12.09
N LYS A 37 -44.95 -13.19 -13.35
CA LYS A 37 -44.04 -14.04 -14.12
C LYS A 37 -42.63 -13.99 -13.53
N LEU A 38 -42.15 -12.79 -13.17
CA LEU A 38 -40.87 -12.61 -12.47
C LEU A 38 -40.84 -13.29 -11.09
N ASP A 39 -41.93 -13.22 -10.31
CA ASP A 39 -42.04 -13.89 -9.01
C ASP A 39 -42.10 -15.43 -9.15
N SER A 40 -42.76 -15.95 -10.18
CA SER A 40 -42.75 -17.39 -10.52
C SER A 40 -41.36 -17.84 -10.98
N ASP A 41 -40.71 -17.05 -11.85
CA ASP A 41 -39.37 -17.34 -12.36
C ASP A 41 -38.34 -17.33 -11.22
N ASN A 42 -38.38 -16.34 -10.33
CA ASN A 42 -37.47 -16.26 -9.17
C ASN A 42 -37.63 -17.42 -8.17
N ASN A 43 -38.80 -18.04 -8.10
CA ASN A 43 -39.04 -19.20 -7.22
C ASN A 43 -38.52 -20.52 -7.79
N VAL A 44 -38.34 -20.60 -9.11
CA VAL A 44 -37.87 -21.81 -9.82
C VAL A 44 -36.41 -21.64 -10.29
N LEU A 45 -35.89 -20.42 -10.33
CA LEU A 45 -34.53 -20.11 -10.75
C LEU A 45 -33.53 -20.12 -9.61
N ARG A 46 -32.49 -20.93 -9.76
CA ARG A 46 -31.30 -20.89 -8.92
C ARG A 46 -30.11 -20.40 -9.73
N GLU A 47 -29.48 -19.34 -9.24
CA GLU A 47 -28.22 -18.83 -9.79
C GLU A 47 -27.04 -19.58 -9.16
N ILE A 48 -26.19 -20.15 -10.00
CA ILE A 48 -24.88 -20.68 -9.63
C ILE A 48 -23.83 -19.68 -10.10
N ILE A 49 -23.16 -19.04 -9.13
CA ILE A 49 -22.09 -18.09 -9.42
C ILE A 49 -20.83 -18.85 -9.82
N GLN A 50 -20.27 -18.48 -10.97
CA GLN A 50 -18.97 -18.91 -11.42
C GLN A 50 -17.94 -17.83 -11.08
N TYR A 51 -17.04 -18.15 -10.16
CA TYR A 51 -16.01 -17.23 -9.72
C TYR A 51 -14.83 -17.22 -10.69
N PRO A 52 -14.41 -16.04 -11.19
CA PRO A 52 -13.26 -15.93 -12.07
C PRO A 52 -11.97 -16.13 -11.28
N ALA A 53 -10.94 -16.65 -11.95
CA ALA A 53 -9.58 -16.57 -11.42
C ALA A 53 -9.13 -15.10 -11.41
N ARG A 54 -8.47 -14.67 -10.31
CA ARG A 54 -7.90 -13.32 -10.23
C ARG A 54 -6.73 -13.14 -11.21
N GLY A 55 -6.45 -11.92 -11.62
CA GLY A 55 -5.32 -11.59 -12.48
C GLY A 55 -3.99 -11.96 -11.83
N LEU A 56 -3.01 -12.39 -12.62
CA LEU A 56 -1.67 -12.68 -12.12
C LEU A 56 -0.90 -11.37 -11.87
N ILE A 57 0.06 -11.41 -10.94
CA ILE A 57 0.96 -10.28 -10.68
C ILE A 57 2.37 -10.72 -10.99
N TYR A 58 3.04 -9.98 -11.88
CA TYR A 58 4.44 -10.21 -12.26
C TYR A 58 5.33 -9.05 -11.79
N ASP A 59 6.60 -9.34 -11.61
CA ASP A 59 7.66 -8.35 -11.43
C ASP A 59 8.01 -7.68 -12.77
N ARG A 60 8.95 -6.74 -12.74
CA ARG A 60 9.38 -5.99 -13.94
C ARG A 60 10.11 -6.84 -14.98
N ASN A 61 10.64 -7.99 -14.59
CA ASN A 61 11.44 -8.92 -15.39
C ASN A 61 10.62 -10.14 -15.86
N GLY A 62 9.34 -10.23 -15.49
CA GLY A 62 8.45 -11.34 -15.85
C GLY A 62 8.41 -12.50 -14.86
N GLU A 63 9.00 -12.34 -13.67
CA GLU A 63 8.90 -13.30 -12.57
C GLU A 63 7.52 -13.24 -11.91
N LEU A 64 6.92 -14.41 -11.65
CA LEU A 64 5.59 -14.50 -11.06
C LEU A 64 5.66 -14.16 -9.55
N LEU A 65 4.90 -13.15 -9.12
CA LEU A 65 4.83 -12.71 -7.73
C LEU A 65 3.58 -13.23 -7.02
N VAL A 66 2.45 -13.26 -7.74
CA VAL A 66 1.17 -13.74 -7.20
C VAL A 66 0.42 -14.54 -8.26
N TYR A 67 -0.02 -15.72 -7.87
CA TYR A 67 -0.81 -16.61 -8.71
C TYR A 67 -1.98 -17.21 -7.94
N ASN A 68 -2.76 -18.02 -8.64
CA ASN A 68 -3.94 -18.67 -8.10
C ASN A 68 -3.73 -20.17 -8.05
N GLU A 69 -4.06 -20.78 -6.91
CA GLU A 69 -4.16 -22.22 -6.76
C GLU A 69 -5.64 -22.61 -6.63
N ALA A 70 -6.01 -23.79 -7.12
CA ALA A 70 -7.36 -24.30 -6.98
C ALA A 70 -7.68 -24.57 -5.50
N ALA A 71 -8.84 -24.07 -5.08
CA ALA A 71 -9.36 -24.26 -3.74
C ALA A 71 -10.85 -24.56 -3.80
N TYR A 72 -11.40 -25.04 -2.69
CA TYR A 72 -12.74 -25.59 -2.67
C TYR A 72 -13.47 -25.18 -1.40
N ASP A 73 -14.66 -24.58 -1.55
CA ASP A 73 -15.56 -24.37 -0.43
C ASP A 73 -16.49 -25.56 -0.31
N LEU A 74 -16.53 -26.20 0.85
CA LEU A 74 -17.59 -27.15 1.17
C LEU A 74 -18.84 -26.38 1.56
N MET A 75 -19.90 -26.56 0.78
CA MET A 75 -21.21 -25.95 0.96
C MET A 75 -22.17 -26.95 1.58
N VAL A 76 -23.19 -26.45 2.28
CA VAL A 76 -24.28 -27.26 2.86
C VAL A 76 -25.65 -26.65 2.51
N ILE A 77 -26.60 -27.50 2.12
CA ILE A 77 -28.04 -27.17 2.09
C ILE A 77 -28.70 -27.92 3.24
N PRO A 78 -29.03 -27.26 4.38
CA PRO A 78 -29.45 -27.92 5.60
C PRO A 78 -30.66 -28.87 5.43
N GLN A 79 -31.62 -28.54 4.55
CA GLN A 79 -32.79 -29.38 4.28
C GLN A 79 -32.44 -30.70 3.59
N GLN A 80 -31.32 -30.76 2.87
CA GLN A 80 -30.89 -31.96 2.14
C GLN A 80 -30.04 -32.91 2.99
N VAL A 81 -29.56 -32.45 4.16
CA VAL A 81 -28.81 -33.26 5.10
C VAL A 81 -29.74 -34.24 5.81
N LYS A 82 -29.57 -35.53 5.53
CA LYS A 82 -30.38 -36.62 6.07
C LYS A 82 -29.48 -37.78 6.48
N ASN A 83 -29.69 -38.33 7.68
CA ASN A 83 -29.09 -39.58 8.18
C ASN A 83 -27.65 -39.82 7.73
N MET A 84 -26.71 -38.98 8.20
CA MET A 84 -25.29 -39.06 7.83
C MET A 84 -24.37 -39.30 9.02
N ASP A 85 -23.20 -39.88 8.77
CA ASP A 85 -22.14 -40.06 9.77
C ASP A 85 -21.44 -38.72 10.06
N THR A 86 -21.96 -38.01 11.06
CA THR A 86 -21.41 -36.70 11.46
C THR A 86 -19.97 -36.82 11.98
N ILE A 87 -19.63 -37.93 12.66
CA ILE A 87 -18.28 -38.12 13.21
C ILE A 87 -17.28 -38.36 12.08
N GLY A 88 -17.63 -39.22 11.11
CA GLY A 88 -16.83 -39.44 9.92
C GLY A 88 -16.56 -38.16 9.13
N LEU A 89 -17.58 -37.30 8.96
CA LEU A 89 -17.40 -36.01 8.29
C LEU A 89 -16.51 -35.05 9.09
N CYS A 90 -16.65 -35.01 10.42
CA CYS A 90 -15.81 -34.18 11.28
C CYS A 90 -14.34 -34.59 11.18
N ASN A 91 -14.05 -35.89 11.22
CA ASN A 91 -12.70 -36.42 11.05
C ASN A 91 -12.14 -36.11 9.66
N LEU A 92 -12.94 -36.26 8.61
CA LEU A 92 -12.56 -35.98 7.23
C LEU A 92 -12.25 -34.49 7.00
N LEU A 93 -12.92 -33.60 7.74
CA LEU A 93 -12.72 -32.14 7.66
C LEU A 93 -11.74 -31.59 8.69
N GLU A 94 -11.22 -32.44 9.57
CA GLU A 94 -10.36 -32.06 10.70
C GLU A 94 -11.00 -30.99 11.61
N ILE A 95 -12.32 -31.11 11.86
CA ILE A 95 -13.06 -30.20 12.76
C ILE A 95 -13.66 -30.96 13.93
N GLU A 96 -13.88 -30.25 15.04
CA GLU A 96 -14.58 -30.84 16.18
C GLU A 96 -16.10 -30.92 15.96
N LYS A 97 -16.74 -31.91 16.60
CA LYS A 97 -18.19 -32.08 16.53
C LYS A 97 -18.97 -30.84 17.00
N ASN A 98 -18.45 -30.13 18.01
CA ASN A 98 -19.08 -28.90 18.50
C ASN A 98 -19.05 -27.79 17.44
N GLU A 99 -17.91 -27.63 16.75
CA GLU A 99 -17.77 -26.69 15.63
C GLU A 99 -18.72 -27.06 14.48
N PHE A 100 -18.87 -28.36 14.18
CA PHE A 100 -19.83 -28.83 13.18
C PHE A 100 -21.26 -28.39 13.54
N LEU A 101 -21.71 -28.64 14.78
CA LEU A 101 -23.07 -28.33 15.22
C LEU A 101 -23.35 -26.82 15.20
N GLU A 102 -22.38 -26.01 15.61
CA GLU A 102 -22.47 -24.55 15.55
C GLU A 102 -22.65 -24.08 14.10
N LYS A 103 -21.74 -24.47 13.20
CA LYS A 103 -21.81 -24.11 11.77
C LYS A 103 -23.10 -24.58 11.11
N PHE A 104 -23.55 -25.79 11.41
CA PHE A 104 -24.78 -26.33 10.83
C PHE A 104 -26.02 -25.59 11.33
N THR A 105 -26.04 -25.21 12.62
CA THR A 105 -27.12 -24.41 13.21
C THR A 105 -27.16 -23.02 12.59
N LEU A 106 -26.01 -22.36 12.42
CA LEU A 106 -25.91 -21.08 11.72
C LEU A 106 -26.44 -21.15 10.28
N ALA A 107 -26.03 -22.17 9.54
CA ALA A 107 -26.51 -22.41 8.18
C ALA A 107 -28.03 -22.61 8.13
N LYS A 108 -28.59 -23.40 9.05
CA LYS A 108 -30.02 -23.69 9.15
C LYS A 108 -30.85 -22.45 9.54
N ASN A 109 -30.31 -21.61 10.42
CA ASN A 109 -30.93 -20.35 10.83
C ASN A 109 -30.93 -19.31 9.71
N TYR A 110 -29.86 -19.28 8.90
CA TYR A 110 -29.81 -18.44 7.70
C TYR A 110 -30.86 -18.90 6.67
N SER A 111 -30.87 -20.19 6.32
CA SER A 111 -31.91 -20.79 5.49
C SER A 111 -31.82 -22.30 5.49
N LYS A 112 -32.96 -22.97 5.56
CA LYS A 112 -33.02 -24.43 5.35
C LYS A 112 -32.77 -24.81 3.88
N TYR A 113 -33.14 -23.94 2.95
CA TYR A 113 -33.19 -24.25 1.52
C TYR A 113 -32.07 -23.61 0.71
N LYS A 114 -31.47 -22.51 1.18
CA LYS A 114 -30.34 -21.87 0.50
C LYS A 114 -29.01 -22.51 0.92
N PRO A 115 -28.05 -22.63 0.00
CA PRO A 115 -26.72 -23.11 0.33
C PRO A 115 -25.98 -22.11 1.23
N SER A 116 -25.27 -22.64 2.21
CA SER A 116 -24.39 -21.88 3.11
C SER A 116 -22.99 -22.50 3.06
N THR A 117 -21.94 -21.68 3.15
CA THR A 117 -20.58 -22.20 3.22
C THR A 117 -20.33 -22.85 4.57
N PHE A 118 -19.92 -24.12 4.56
CA PHE A 118 -19.65 -24.93 5.73
C PHE A 118 -18.17 -24.89 6.12
N VAL A 119 -17.28 -25.13 5.15
CA VAL A 119 -15.84 -24.93 5.33
C VAL A 119 -15.27 -24.23 4.11
N LYS A 120 -14.55 -23.12 4.34
CA LYS A 120 -13.98 -22.29 3.27
C LYS A 120 -12.62 -22.83 2.82
N GLU A 121 -12.23 -22.60 1.58
CA GLU A 121 -10.83 -22.64 1.14
C GLU A 121 -10.09 -23.96 1.48
N ILE A 122 -10.72 -25.11 1.22
CA ILE A 122 -10.06 -26.43 1.25
C ILE A 122 -9.01 -26.45 0.13
N SER A 123 -7.78 -26.86 0.46
CA SER A 123 -6.72 -27.07 -0.54
C SER A 123 -7.10 -28.20 -1.52
N SER A 124 -6.49 -28.21 -2.71
CA SER A 124 -6.70 -29.29 -3.67
C SER A 124 -6.34 -30.68 -3.13
N LEU A 125 -5.29 -30.77 -2.31
CA LEU A 125 -4.85 -32.02 -1.68
C LEU A 125 -5.86 -32.53 -0.65
N SER A 126 -6.32 -31.67 0.26
CA SER A 126 -7.33 -32.05 1.26
C SER A 126 -8.68 -32.36 0.60
N TYR A 127 -9.02 -31.65 -0.49
CA TYR A 127 -10.25 -31.91 -1.21
C TYR A 127 -10.26 -33.27 -1.90
N ALA A 128 -9.12 -33.78 -2.40
CA ALA A 128 -9.06 -35.09 -3.03
C ALA A 128 -9.60 -36.20 -2.11
N SER A 129 -9.18 -36.22 -0.84
CA SER A 129 -9.68 -37.16 0.17
C SER A 129 -11.16 -36.97 0.49
N ILE A 130 -11.64 -35.73 0.49
CA ILE A 130 -13.06 -35.40 0.72
C ILE A 130 -13.92 -35.87 -0.45
N GLN A 131 -13.46 -35.65 -1.68
CA GLN A 131 -14.20 -35.93 -2.91
C GLN A 131 -14.60 -37.41 -3.02
N GLU A 132 -13.70 -38.32 -2.64
CA GLU A 132 -13.96 -39.77 -2.66
C GLU A 132 -15.12 -40.19 -1.74
N GLN A 133 -15.38 -39.44 -0.67
CA GLN A 133 -16.39 -39.80 0.32
C GLN A 133 -17.60 -38.84 0.32
N LEU A 134 -17.54 -37.73 -0.43
CA LEU A 134 -18.56 -36.69 -0.42
C LEU A 134 -19.96 -37.21 -0.79
N PHE A 135 -20.05 -38.22 -1.64
CA PHE A 135 -21.31 -38.86 -2.01
C PHE A 135 -22.06 -39.48 -0.81
N LYS A 136 -21.36 -39.81 0.28
CA LYS A 136 -21.94 -40.35 1.52
C LYS A 136 -22.62 -39.29 2.39
N TYR A 137 -22.46 -38.00 2.06
CA TYR A 137 -22.94 -36.87 2.85
C TYR A 137 -23.96 -36.03 2.05
N PRO A 138 -25.22 -36.49 1.89
CA PRO A 138 -26.26 -35.74 1.17
C PRO A 138 -26.43 -34.32 1.71
N GLY A 139 -26.62 -33.36 0.81
CA GLY A 139 -26.74 -31.95 1.15
C GLY A 139 -25.41 -31.20 1.27
N PHE A 140 -24.28 -31.91 1.29
CA PHE A 140 -22.95 -31.31 1.14
C PHE A 140 -22.50 -31.40 -0.32
N PHE A 141 -21.95 -30.31 -0.82
CA PHE A 141 -21.39 -30.23 -2.16
C PHE A 141 -20.27 -29.19 -2.19
N VAL A 142 -19.46 -29.18 -3.23
CA VAL A 142 -18.31 -28.28 -3.32
C VAL A 142 -18.51 -27.19 -4.35
N GLN A 143 -18.06 -26.00 -4.01
CA GLN A 143 -17.93 -24.87 -4.91
C GLN A 143 -16.45 -24.60 -5.18
N THR A 144 -16.08 -24.55 -6.47
CA THR A 144 -14.72 -24.21 -6.89
C THR A 144 -14.39 -22.75 -6.59
N ARG A 145 -13.23 -22.54 -5.99
CA ARG A 145 -12.64 -21.25 -5.65
C ARG A 145 -11.18 -21.21 -6.08
N THR A 146 -10.57 -20.06 -5.91
CA THR A 146 -9.12 -19.90 -6.07
C THR A 146 -8.54 -19.26 -4.82
N LEU A 147 -7.44 -19.80 -4.33
CA LEU A 147 -6.63 -19.18 -3.29
C LEU A 147 -5.47 -18.45 -3.94
N ARG A 148 -5.13 -17.28 -3.38
CA ARG A 148 -3.87 -16.62 -3.73
C ARG A 148 -2.68 -17.41 -3.19
N LYS A 149 -1.63 -17.51 -3.99
CA LYS A 149 -0.35 -18.06 -3.57
C LYS A 149 0.79 -17.14 -3.96
N TYR A 150 1.80 -17.12 -3.10
CA TYR A 150 2.99 -16.31 -3.24
C TYR A 150 4.18 -17.27 -3.37
N PRO A 151 4.82 -17.36 -4.56
CA PRO A 151 5.94 -18.28 -4.80
C PRO A 151 7.16 -18.00 -3.92
N ARG A 152 7.25 -16.78 -3.37
CA ARG A 152 8.38 -16.28 -2.59
C ARG A 152 7.88 -15.73 -1.26
N ASN A 153 8.70 -15.91 -0.22
CA ASN A 153 8.47 -15.33 1.09
C ASN A 153 9.05 -13.92 1.16
N SER A 154 8.48 -13.02 0.35
CA SER A 154 8.97 -11.64 0.20
C SER A 154 7.86 -10.71 -0.29
N ALA A 155 8.11 -9.40 -0.23
CA ALA A 155 7.22 -8.36 -0.77
C ALA A 155 5.81 -8.32 -0.15
N ALA A 156 5.61 -8.88 1.04
CA ALA A 156 4.29 -8.99 1.66
C ALA A 156 3.56 -7.64 1.80
N HIS A 157 4.29 -6.58 2.17
CA HIS A 157 3.70 -5.25 2.28
C HIS A 157 3.34 -4.63 0.94
N ILE A 158 4.00 -5.01 -0.15
CA ILE A 158 3.71 -4.52 -1.50
C ILE A 158 2.51 -5.26 -2.07
N LEU A 159 2.58 -6.60 -2.09
CA LEU A 159 1.56 -7.43 -2.72
C LEU A 159 0.23 -7.31 -1.98
N GLY A 160 0.28 -7.29 -0.65
CA GLY A 160 -0.89 -7.27 0.21
C GLY A 160 -1.56 -8.64 0.30
N TYR A 161 -2.78 -8.67 0.84
CA TYR A 161 -3.56 -9.90 0.97
C TYR A 161 -5.03 -9.64 0.68
N ILE A 162 -5.78 -10.72 0.43
CA ILE A 162 -7.23 -10.69 0.23
C ILE A 162 -7.95 -11.13 1.51
N GLY A 163 -9.18 -10.69 1.68
CA GLY A 163 -10.02 -11.14 2.78
C GLY A 163 -11.50 -10.99 2.46
N GLU A 164 -12.35 -11.62 3.25
CA GLU A 164 -13.79 -11.60 3.03
C GLU A 164 -14.36 -10.17 3.14
N VAL A 165 -15.33 -9.85 2.28
CA VAL A 165 -16.06 -8.58 2.33
C VAL A 165 -16.91 -8.50 3.60
N ASN A 166 -17.06 -7.29 4.14
CA ASN A 166 -18.01 -7.01 5.22
C ASN A 166 -19.24 -6.26 4.67
N GLN A 167 -20.27 -6.09 5.50
CA GLN A 167 -21.51 -5.44 5.08
C GLN A 167 -21.27 -4.02 4.53
N SER A 168 -20.34 -3.26 5.12
CA SER A 168 -20.02 -1.90 4.65
C SER A 168 -19.48 -1.87 3.22
N VAL A 169 -18.72 -2.91 2.80
CA VAL A 169 -18.25 -3.04 1.41
C VAL A 169 -19.41 -3.39 0.48
N ILE A 170 -20.29 -4.32 0.89
CA ILE A 170 -21.46 -4.76 0.11
C ILE A 170 -22.43 -3.60 -0.14
N ASP A 171 -22.66 -2.77 0.89
CA ASP A 171 -23.57 -1.61 0.79
C ASP A 171 -23.04 -0.55 -0.19
N LYS A 172 -21.71 -0.42 -0.29
CA LYS A 172 -21.06 0.54 -1.20
C LYS A 172 -20.90 0.00 -2.62
N ASN A 173 -20.80 -1.32 -2.78
CA ASN A 173 -20.57 -1.95 -4.06
C ASN A 173 -21.36 -3.27 -4.15
N HIS A 174 -22.54 -3.17 -4.76
CA HIS A 174 -23.47 -4.30 -4.98
C HIS A 174 -22.92 -5.42 -5.87
N TYR A 175 -21.74 -5.24 -6.47
CA TYR A 175 -21.02 -6.37 -7.06
C TYR A 175 -20.80 -7.44 -5.99
N TYR A 176 -20.29 -7.06 -4.82
CA TYR A 176 -19.93 -8.01 -3.77
C TYR A 176 -21.14 -8.58 -3.05
N ARG A 177 -21.05 -9.86 -2.71
CA ARG A 177 -22.00 -10.60 -1.86
C ARG A 177 -21.26 -11.16 -0.65
N SER A 178 -21.99 -11.51 0.40
CA SER A 178 -21.42 -12.22 1.56
C SER A 178 -20.69 -13.49 1.09
N GLY A 179 -19.49 -13.73 1.61
CA GLY A 179 -18.59 -14.80 1.15
C GLY A 179 -17.65 -14.42 0.00
N ASP A 180 -17.80 -13.25 -0.61
CA ASP A 180 -16.83 -12.78 -1.62
C ASP A 180 -15.55 -12.24 -0.97
N TYR A 181 -14.44 -12.29 -1.71
CA TYR A 181 -13.13 -11.81 -1.26
C TYR A 181 -12.76 -10.51 -1.99
N ILE A 182 -12.07 -9.64 -1.28
CA ILE A 182 -11.56 -8.34 -1.76
C ILE A 182 -10.12 -8.14 -1.29
N GLY A 183 -9.29 -7.49 -2.10
CA GLY A 183 -7.97 -7.00 -1.70
C GLY A 183 -8.06 -6.05 -0.51
N LYS A 184 -7.43 -6.43 0.60
CA LYS A 184 -7.46 -5.68 1.88
C LYS A 184 -6.31 -4.69 1.99
N SER A 185 -5.20 -4.96 1.34
CA SER A 185 -3.99 -4.15 1.40
C SER A 185 -3.18 -4.29 0.11
N GLY A 186 -2.11 -3.49 -0.01
CA GLY A 186 -1.15 -3.63 -1.09
C GLY A 186 -1.72 -3.41 -2.48
N LEU A 187 -1.04 -4.00 -3.46
CA LEU A 187 -1.45 -4.00 -4.87
C LEU A 187 -2.76 -4.78 -5.08
N GLU A 188 -3.04 -5.81 -4.28
CA GLU A 188 -4.34 -6.49 -4.29
C GLU A 188 -5.49 -5.50 -4.06
N SER A 189 -5.31 -4.52 -3.18
CA SER A 189 -6.31 -3.47 -2.93
C SER A 189 -6.30 -2.36 -3.99
N SER A 190 -5.12 -1.86 -4.38
CA SER A 190 -5.01 -0.80 -5.41
C SER A 190 -5.63 -1.19 -6.74
N TYR A 191 -5.42 -2.45 -7.15
CA TYR A 191 -5.79 -2.96 -8.46
C TYR A 191 -6.95 -3.96 -8.40
N GLU A 192 -7.72 -3.95 -7.31
CA GLU A 192 -8.83 -4.88 -7.06
C GLU A 192 -9.80 -5.01 -8.25
N ASP A 193 -10.17 -3.90 -8.88
CA ASP A 193 -11.09 -3.88 -10.03
C ASP A 193 -10.53 -4.56 -11.27
N LEU A 194 -9.23 -4.43 -11.51
CA LEU A 194 -8.57 -5.13 -12.61
C LEU A 194 -8.33 -6.60 -12.25
N LEU A 195 -7.86 -6.84 -11.03
CA LEU A 195 -7.42 -8.15 -10.56
C LEU A 195 -8.58 -9.12 -10.35
N ARG A 196 -9.77 -8.69 -9.90
CA ARG A 196 -10.82 -9.69 -9.58
C ARG A 196 -11.50 -10.30 -10.80
N GLY A 197 -11.49 -9.64 -11.95
CA GLY A 197 -12.27 -10.05 -13.11
C GLY A 197 -13.78 -9.87 -12.92
N THR A 198 -14.58 -10.60 -13.71
CA THR A 198 -16.05 -10.51 -13.68
C THR A 198 -16.67 -11.89 -13.46
N ARG A 199 -17.59 -12.00 -12.49
CA ARG A 199 -18.31 -13.24 -12.21
C ARG A 199 -19.22 -13.68 -13.37
N GLY A 200 -19.24 -14.98 -13.61
CA GLY A 200 -20.25 -15.62 -14.44
C GLY A 200 -21.45 -16.04 -13.60
N VAL A 201 -22.60 -16.19 -14.25
CA VAL A 201 -23.84 -16.65 -13.62
C VAL A 201 -24.46 -17.71 -14.51
N LYS A 202 -24.59 -18.93 -13.99
CA LYS A 202 -25.37 -20.00 -14.61
C LYS A 202 -26.73 -20.08 -13.94
N ARG A 203 -27.81 -20.02 -14.71
CA ARG A 203 -29.18 -20.12 -14.19
C ARG A 203 -29.73 -21.52 -14.42
N ILE A 204 -30.09 -22.21 -13.35
CA ILE A 204 -30.69 -23.54 -13.40
C ILE A 204 -32.12 -23.50 -12.87
N LEU A 205 -32.98 -24.33 -13.47
CA LEU A 205 -34.33 -24.58 -12.97
C LEU A 205 -34.26 -25.62 -11.86
N VAL A 206 -34.91 -25.34 -10.74
CA VAL A 206 -35.02 -26.25 -9.61
C VAL A 206 -36.49 -26.53 -9.29
N ASP A 207 -36.81 -27.75 -8.86
CA ASP A 207 -38.14 -28.05 -8.37
C ASP A 207 -38.35 -27.60 -6.91
N VAL A 208 -39.57 -27.77 -6.38
CA VAL A 208 -39.93 -27.43 -4.99
C VAL A 208 -39.11 -28.17 -3.92
N HIS A 209 -38.34 -29.19 -4.32
CA HIS A 209 -37.42 -29.95 -3.47
C HIS A 209 -35.95 -29.59 -3.74
N ASN A 210 -35.66 -28.50 -4.47
CA ASN A 210 -34.34 -28.03 -4.89
C ASN A 210 -33.54 -29.02 -5.77
N ARG A 211 -34.22 -29.91 -6.51
CA ARG A 211 -33.56 -30.79 -7.47
C ARG A 211 -33.39 -30.09 -8.81
N GLU A 212 -32.21 -30.19 -9.41
CA GLU A 212 -31.91 -29.57 -10.71
C GLU A 212 -32.75 -30.21 -11.83
N LYS A 213 -33.40 -29.38 -12.64
CA LYS A 213 -34.25 -29.78 -13.78
C LYS A 213 -33.67 -29.39 -15.14
N GLY A 214 -32.54 -28.69 -15.16
CA GLY A 214 -31.83 -28.25 -16.38
C GLY A 214 -31.50 -26.76 -16.36
N SER A 215 -30.86 -26.27 -17.42
CA SER A 215 -30.54 -24.84 -17.58
C SER A 215 -31.80 -24.03 -17.91
N TYR A 216 -31.89 -22.81 -17.37
CA TYR A 216 -32.97 -21.89 -17.70
C TYR A 216 -32.82 -21.36 -19.12
N GLN A 217 -33.90 -21.40 -19.91
CA GLN A 217 -33.92 -20.94 -21.30
C GLN A 217 -32.75 -21.51 -22.14
N ASN A 218 -32.39 -22.78 -21.92
CA ASN A 218 -31.25 -23.43 -22.58
C ASN A 218 -29.91 -22.68 -22.43
N GLY A 219 -29.74 -21.91 -21.36
CA GLY A 219 -28.51 -21.15 -21.06
C GLY A 219 -28.38 -19.81 -21.79
N LEU A 220 -29.41 -19.35 -22.51
CA LEU A 220 -29.37 -18.06 -23.24
C LEU A 220 -29.11 -16.85 -22.35
N THR A 221 -29.40 -16.96 -21.05
CA THR A 221 -29.17 -15.88 -20.08
C THR A 221 -27.90 -16.08 -19.26
N ASP A 222 -27.19 -17.19 -19.45
CA ASP A 222 -25.97 -17.49 -18.70
C ASP A 222 -24.84 -16.53 -19.11
N THR A 223 -24.05 -16.10 -18.13
CA THR A 223 -22.84 -15.31 -18.37
C THR A 223 -21.60 -16.10 -17.98
N VAL A 224 -20.56 -16.02 -18.81
CA VAL A 224 -19.28 -16.69 -18.54
C VAL A 224 -18.42 -15.81 -17.63
N ALA A 225 -17.69 -16.44 -16.71
CA ALA A 225 -16.74 -15.73 -15.86
C ALA A 225 -15.54 -15.23 -16.70
N ILE A 226 -15.19 -13.95 -16.54
CA ILE A 226 -14.04 -13.33 -17.19
C ILE A 226 -12.91 -13.24 -16.17
N THR A 227 -11.77 -13.86 -16.47
CA THR A 227 -10.59 -13.83 -15.60
C THR A 227 -10.09 -12.41 -15.37
N GLY A 228 -9.53 -12.16 -14.19
CA GLY A 228 -8.90 -10.89 -13.88
C GLY A 228 -7.74 -10.56 -14.80
N THR A 229 -7.45 -9.27 -14.91
CA THR A 229 -6.39 -8.73 -15.76
C THR A 229 -5.04 -8.91 -15.09
N THR A 230 -4.08 -9.49 -15.82
CA THR A 230 -2.70 -9.61 -15.37
C THR A 230 -2.04 -8.23 -15.32
N ILE A 231 -1.29 -7.96 -14.24
CA ILE A 231 -0.51 -6.74 -14.09
C ILE A 231 0.98 -7.06 -13.95
N TYR A 232 1.81 -6.17 -14.50
CA TYR A 232 3.26 -6.20 -14.37
C TYR A 232 3.66 -5.00 -13.54
N THR A 233 4.34 -5.28 -12.44
CA THR A 233 4.81 -4.27 -11.51
C THR A 233 6.21 -3.77 -11.90
N SER A 234 6.61 -2.62 -11.37
CA SER A 234 7.97 -2.10 -11.48
C SER A 234 8.96 -2.73 -10.49
N ILE A 235 8.47 -3.59 -9.60
CA ILE A 235 9.30 -4.25 -8.60
C ILE A 235 10.32 -5.13 -9.28
N ASP A 236 11.57 -5.01 -8.84
CA ASP A 236 12.60 -6.01 -9.06
C ASP A 236 12.62 -6.96 -7.86
N ILE A 237 12.16 -8.20 -8.06
CA ILE A 237 11.99 -9.13 -6.93
C ILE A 237 13.31 -9.53 -6.27
N LYS A 238 14.41 -9.58 -7.04
CA LYS A 238 15.74 -9.91 -6.51
C LYS A 238 16.25 -8.77 -5.63
N LEU A 239 16.08 -7.53 -6.07
CA LEU A 239 16.42 -6.36 -5.28
C LEU A 239 15.58 -6.26 -4.00
N GLN A 240 14.27 -6.57 -4.09
CA GLN A 240 13.36 -6.60 -2.95
C GLN A 240 13.79 -7.64 -1.90
N GLU A 241 14.01 -8.90 -2.31
CA GLU A 241 14.45 -10.00 -1.44
C GLU A 241 15.79 -9.65 -0.77
N TYR A 242 16.74 -9.10 -1.53
CA TYR A 242 18.03 -8.70 -0.98
C TYR A 242 17.89 -7.57 0.06
N GLY A 243 17.06 -6.57 -0.21
CA GLY A 243 16.76 -5.50 0.75
C GLY A 243 16.12 -6.03 2.04
N GLU A 244 15.23 -7.01 1.94
CA GLU A 244 14.62 -7.68 3.09
C GLU A 244 15.67 -8.47 3.90
N GLN A 245 16.61 -9.15 3.23
CA GLN A 245 17.73 -9.83 3.89
C GLN A 245 18.65 -8.86 4.63
N LEU A 246 19.04 -7.74 4.00
CA LEU A 246 19.87 -6.71 4.63
C LEU A 246 19.18 -6.09 5.86
N MET A 247 17.84 -6.01 5.84
CA MET A 247 17.02 -5.49 6.93
C MET A 247 16.65 -6.52 8.00
N LYS A 248 17.02 -7.79 7.84
CA LYS A 248 16.83 -8.80 8.88
C LYS A 248 17.45 -8.35 10.20
N ASN A 249 16.72 -8.56 11.30
CA ASN A 249 17.07 -8.09 12.65
C ASN A 249 17.26 -6.57 12.78
N LYS A 250 16.58 -5.77 11.95
CA LYS A 250 16.60 -4.31 11.99
C LYS A 250 15.19 -3.78 11.80
N ILE A 251 14.84 -2.70 12.47
CA ILE A 251 13.54 -2.04 12.33
C ILE A 251 13.72 -0.85 11.39
N GLY A 252 12.87 -0.69 10.38
CA GLY A 252 12.99 0.43 9.44
C GLY A 252 12.42 0.16 8.05
N SER A 253 12.97 0.82 7.04
CA SER A 253 12.52 0.69 5.65
C SER A 253 13.59 1.05 4.63
N ILE A 254 13.40 0.55 3.41
CA ILE A 254 14.17 0.92 2.22
C ILE A 254 13.18 1.21 1.10
N VAL A 255 13.40 2.28 0.35
CA VAL A 255 12.64 2.58 -0.86
C VAL A 255 13.60 2.93 -1.97
N ALA A 256 13.50 2.24 -3.11
CA ALA A 256 14.28 2.51 -4.31
C ALA A 256 13.34 2.87 -5.47
N ILE A 257 13.71 3.89 -6.23
CA ILE A 257 12.96 4.48 -7.33
C ILE A 257 13.91 4.62 -8.53
N ASP A 258 13.43 4.29 -9.72
CA ASP A 258 14.08 4.68 -10.96
C ASP A 258 13.81 6.18 -11.23
N PRO A 259 14.82 7.06 -11.22
CA PRO A 259 14.61 8.49 -11.41
C PRO A 259 14.03 8.83 -12.78
N GLU A 260 14.34 8.05 -13.81
CA GLU A 260 13.97 8.33 -15.19
C GLU A 260 12.47 8.12 -15.44
N THR A 261 11.84 7.24 -14.66
CA THR A 261 10.45 6.81 -14.87
C THR A 261 9.55 7.06 -13.66
N GLY A 262 10.09 7.17 -12.45
CA GLY A 262 9.30 7.16 -11.21
C GLY A 262 8.85 5.76 -10.79
N GLU A 263 9.28 4.71 -11.49
CA GLU A 263 8.99 3.33 -11.13
C GLU A 263 9.60 2.98 -9.76
N ILE A 264 8.79 2.48 -8.81
CA ILE A 264 9.28 1.98 -7.53
C ILE A 264 9.91 0.59 -7.75
N LEU A 265 11.22 0.50 -7.58
CA LEU A 265 11.99 -0.72 -7.84
C LEU A 265 11.92 -1.71 -6.67
N SER A 266 11.87 -1.19 -5.45
CA SER A 266 11.75 -1.98 -4.23
C SER A 266 11.17 -1.12 -3.11
N LEU A 267 10.32 -1.71 -2.26
CA LEU A 267 9.74 -1.08 -1.08
C LEU A 267 9.77 -2.09 0.07
N ILE A 268 10.75 -1.93 0.96
CA ILE A 268 10.98 -2.81 2.10
C ILE A 268 10.48 -2.11 3.36
N SER A 269 9.71 -2.82 4.16
CA SER A 269 9.38 -2.47 5.55
C SER A 269 9.81 -3.61 6.46
N SER A 270 10.54 -3.29 7.52
CA SER A 270 11.08 -4.27 8.46
C SER A 270 10.69 -3.94 9.90
N PRO A 271 10.28 -4.93 10.72
CA PRO A 271 10.14 -6.35 10.36
C PRO A 271 9.03 -6.63 9.33
N ASN A 272 9.22 -7.66 8.50
CA ASN A 272 8.21 -8.15 7.57
C ASN A 272 7.57 -9.45 8.07
N TYR A 273 6.69 -10.03 7.25
CA TYR A 273 6.05 -11.32 7.49
C TYR A 273 5.96 -12.09 6.18
N ASP A 274 5.75 -13.41 6.27
CA ASP A 274 5.51 -14.25 5.10
C ASP A 274 4.10 -14.01 4.55
N PRO A 275 3.95 -13.59 3.28
CA PRO A 275 2.64 -13.30 2.70
C PRO A 275 1.70 -14.52 2.69
N ASN A 276 2.23 -15.74 2.68
CA ASN A 276 1.42 -16.96 2.75
C ASN A 276 0.77 -17.16 4.12
N LEU A 277 1.22 -16.48 5.19
CA LEU A 277 0.56 -16.53 6.50
C LEU A 277 -0.83 -15.88 6.48
N LEU A 278 -1.08 -14.97 5.53
CA LEU A 278 -2.36 -14.28 5.35
C LEU A 278 -3.12 -14.79 4.12
N VAL A 279 -3.03 -16.09 3.85
CA VAL A 279 -3.79 -16.79 2.81
C VAL A 279 -4.77 -17.77 3.44
N GLY A 280 -6.00 -17.77 2.94
CA GLY A 280 -6.98 -18.81 3.23
C GLY A 280 -7.33 -18.94 4.72
N ARG A 281 -7.49 -20.19 5.16
CA ARG A 281 -7.85 -20.52 6.56
C ARG A 281 -6.86 -20.03 7.60
N ASP A 282 -5.59 -19.91 7.21
CA ASP A 282 -4.51 -19.55 8.12
C ASP A 282 -4.60 -18.09 8.57
N VAL A 283 -5.30 -17.23 7.82
CA VAL A 283 -5.53 -15.81 8.18
C VAL A 283 -6.13 -15.68 9.58
N ARG A 284 -7.15 -16.49 9.91
CA ARG A 284 -7.85 -16.39 11.21
C ARG A 284 -6.91 -16.69 12.39
N LYS A 285 -5.93 -17.56 12.18
CA LYS A 285 -4.93 -17.97 13.18
C LYS A 285 -3.77 -16.97 13.25
N ASN A 286 -3.23 -16.57 12.10
CA ASN A 286 -1.98 -15.82 12.01
C ASN A 286 -2.18 -14.30 12.13
N TYR A 287 -3.31 -13.76 11.64
CA TYR A 287 -3.55 -12.32 11.68
C TYR A 287 -3.55 -11.75 13.11
N PRO A 288 -4.22 -12.36 14.11
CA PRO A 288 -4.15 -11.88 15.49
C PRO A 288 -2.70 -11.80 15.99
N VAL A 289 -1.90 -12.85 15.78
CA VAL A 289 -0.49 -12.92 16.19
C VAL A 289 0.32 -11.76 15.58
N LEU A 290 0.22 -11.56 14.26
CA LEU A 290 0.93 -10.49 13.55
C LEU A 290 0.43 -9.09 13.95
N SER A 291 -0.85 -8.94 14.27
CA SER A 291 -1.46 -7.66 14.63
C SER A 291 -1.16 -7.21 16.05
N THR A 292 -0.90 -8.16 16.96
CA THR A 292 -0.56 -7.88 18.37
C THR A 292 0.93 -7.93 18.66
N ASP A 293 1.75 -8.28 17.67
CA ASP A 293 3.21 -8.29 17.79
C ASP A 293 3.74 -6.88 18.09
N SER A 294 4.56 -6.76 19.14
CA SER A 294 5.11 -5.49 19.61
C SER A 294 6.02 -4.80 18.57
N LEU A 295 6.56 -5.56 17.62
CA LEU A 295 7.37 -5.04 16.52
C LEU A 295 6.54 -4.53 15.34
N ASN A 296 5.22 -4.72 15.36
CA ASN A 296 4.28 -4.27 14.33
C ASN A 296 4.71 -4.68 12.90
N PRO A 297 4.81 -5.98 12.58
CA PRO A 297 5.22 -6.46 11.26
C PRO A 297 4.20 -6.14 10.16
N LEU A 298 2.93 -5.91 10.48
CA LEU A 298 1.91 -5.49 9.50
C LEU A 298 2.02 -4.00 9.10
N PHE A 299 2.74 -3.19 9.89
CA PHE A 299 2.84 -1.75 9.67
C PHE A 299 3.86 -1.45 8.56
N ASN A 300 3.38 -0.86 7.45
CA ASN A 300 4.24 -0.49 6.33
C ASN A 300 4.96 0.84 6.62
N ARG A 301 6.16 0.73 7.19
CA ARG A 301 6.98 1.89 7.59
C ARG A 301 7.38 2.77 6.41
N ALA A 302 7.58 2.18 5.23
CA ALA A 302 8.02 2.90 4.04
C ALA A 302 7.03 3.99 3.57
N ILE A 303 5.73 3.80 3.84
CA ILE A 303 4.67 4.73 3.41
C ILE A 303 3.86 5.34 4.56
N MET A 304 3.90 4.74 5.75
CA MET A 304 3.05 5.14 6.88
C MET A 304 3.83 5.81 8.01
N ALA A 305 5.09 5.42 8.22
CA ALA A 305 5.88 5.95 9.32
C ALA A 305 6.35 7.37 9.01
N LYS A 306 5.97 8.31 9.88
CA LYS A 306 6.40 9.70 9.76
C LYS A 306 7.65 9.88 10.62
N TYR A 307 8.75 10.24 9.97
CA TYR A 307 10.02 10.52 10.64
C TYR A 307 10.42 11.97 10.41
N PRO A 308 11.10 12.62 11.37
CA PRO A 308 11.77 13.87 11.09
C PRO A 308 12.86 13.61 10.04
N PRO A 309 12.90 14.36 8.93
CA PRO A 309 13.87 14.13 7.86
C PRO A 309 15.32 14.38 8.33
N GLY A 310 15.51 15.23 9.34
CA GLY A 310 16.82 15.59 9.83
C GLY A 310 17.71 16.16 8.71
N SER A 311 18.99 15.78 8.73
CA SER A 311 20.00 16.37 7.84
C SER A 311 19.79 16.12 6.34
N ILE A 312 18.87 15.24 5.91
CA ILE A 312 18.52 15.14 4.47
C ILE A 312 17.80 16.41 4.00
N PHE A 313 17.03 17.05 4.89
CA PHE A 313 16.22 18.23 4.61
C PHE A 313 17.05 19.47 4.27
N LYS A 314 18.32 19.49 4.69
CA LYS A 314 19.29 20.54 4.36
C LYS A 314 19.47 20.72 2.86
N THR A 315 19.34 19.65 2.07
CA THR A 315 19.38 19.74 0.60
C THR A 315 18.24 20.62 0.07
N VAL A 316 17.03 20.46 0.61
CA VAL A 316 15.85 21.27 0.28
C VAL A 316 16.05 22.71 0.74
N GLN A 317 16.57 22.93 1.95
CA GLN A 317 16.84 24.28 2.46
C GLN A 317 17.85 25.03 1.58
N ALA A 318 18.91 24.36 1.12
CA ALA A 318 19.88 24.95 0.19
C ALA A 318 19.22 25.35 -1.13
N LEU A 319 18.42 24.45 -1.72
CA LEU A 319 17.71 24.71 -2.98
C LEU A 319 16.72 25.87 -2.88
N VAL A 320 15.92 25.89 -1.80
CA VAL A 320 14.93 26.96 -1.57
C VAL A 320 15.65 28.30 -1.35
N ALA A 321 16.76 28.32 -0.60
CA ALA A 321 17.50 29.56 -0.34
C ALA A 321 18.18 30.13 -1.60
N LEU A 322 18.76 29.25 -2.43
CA LEU A 322 19.35 29.65 -3.72
C LEU A 322 18.27 30.18 -4.67
N GLU A 323 17.11 29.53 -4.70
CA GLU A 323 15.97 29.97 -5.52
C GLU A 323 15.39 31.31 -5.06
N GLU A 324 15.33 31.56 -3.74
CA GLU A 324 14.93 32.86 -3.19
C GLU A 324 16.01 33.95 -3.34
N GLY A 325 17.22 33.60 -3.81
CA GLY A 325 18.33 34.53 -3.95
C GLY A 325 18.87 35.06 -2.62
N VAL A 326 18.57 34.41 -1.50
CA VAL A 326 19.00 34.86 -0.16
C VAL A 326 20.42 34.38 0.20
N ILE A 327 20.95 33.43 -0.58
CA ILE A 327 22.34 32.98 -0.58
C ILE A 327 22.82 32.80 -2.04
N THR A 328 24.14 32.79 -2.21
CA THR A 328 24.85 32.45 -3.46
C THR A 328 25.61 31.13 -3.28
N GLU A 329 26.16 30.58 -4.37
CA GLU A 329 27.01 29.39 -4.32
C GLU A 329 28.18 29.52 -3.32
N ASN A 330 28.78 30.71 -3.24
CA ASN A 330 29.94 31.05 -2.41
C ASN A 330 29.57 31.67 -1.04
N THR A 331 28.31 31.60 -0.65
CA THR A 331 27.93 32.08 0.70
C THR A 331 28.44 31.11 1.75
N GLY A 332 29.35 31.57 2.60
CA GLY A 332 29.90 30.82 3.73
C GLY A 332 29.36 31.27 5.08
N PHE A 333 29.33 30.36 6.05
CA PHE A 333 29.03 30.68 7.46
C PHE A 333 29.96 29.91 8.41
N SER A 334 30.40 30.59 9.47
CA SER A 334 31.10 29.96 10.58
C SER A 334 30.21 28.93 11.29
N CYS A 335 30.81 27.83 11.76
CA CYS A 335 30.12 26.82 12.55
C CYS A 335 29.96 27.29 14.02
N ILE A 336 29.04 28.24 14.25
CA ILE A 336 28.76 28.79 15.58
C ILE A 336 27.85 27.84 16.35
N LYS A 337 28.45 26.92 17.10
CA LYS A 337 27.74 25.83 17.80
C LYS A 337 26.81 26.30 18.93
N SER A 338 26.96 27.53 19.40
CA SER A 338 26.03 28.15 20.37
C SER A 338 24.67 28.49 19.77
N LEU A 339 24.54 28.59 18.43
CA LEU A 339 23.25 28.79 17.76
C LEU A 339 22.46 27.48 17.70
N VAL A 340 23.13 26.41 17.28
CA VAL A 340 22.61 25.04 17.19
C VAL A 340 23.80 24.07 17.26
N ASN A 341 23.67 23.01 18.05
CA ASN A 341 24.77 22.06 18.26
C ASN A 341 25.23 21.42 16.93
N CYS A 342 26.52 21.15 16.80
CA CYS A 342 27.13 20.53 15.61
C CYS A 342 28.36 19.69 15.96
N HIS A 343 28.69 18.73 15.09
CA HIS A 343 29.94 17.98 15.18
C HIS A 343 31.14 18.84 14.75
N ASN A 344 32.36 18.35 15.00
CA ASN A 344 33.59 19.07 14.65
C ASN A 344 33.85 18.97 13.15
N HIS A 345 33.97 20.12 12.48
CA HIS A 345 34.38 20.27 11.09
C HIS A 345 34.82 21.73 10.85
N PRO A 346 35.63 22.02 9.82
CA PRO A 346 35.99 23.40 9.47
C PRO A 346 34.77 24.22 9.02
N PRO A 347 34.83 25.56 9.02
CA PRO A 347 33.76 26.40 8.48
C PRO A 347 33.34 25.97 7.07
N ALA A 348 32.04 26.06 6.77
CA ALA A 348 31.52 25.80 5.43
C ALA A 348 31.54 27.10 4.65
N ASN A 349 32.43 27.19 3.65
CA ASN A 349 32.65 28.43 2.89
C ASN A 349 31.74 28.56 1.67
N ASN A 350 31.04 27.49 1.29
CA ASN A 350 30.11 27.45 0.18
C ASN A 350 28.99 26.42 0.43
N VAL A 351 27.99 26.40 -0.45
CA VAL A 351 26.83 25.49 -0.35
C VAL A 351 27.28 24.02 -0.38
N SER A 352 28.17 23.63 -1.28
CA SER A 352 28.61 22.24 -1.44
C SER A 352 29.35 21.72 -0.21
N GLU A 353 30.23 22.53 0.38
CA GLU A 353 30.90 22.25 1.65
C GLU A 353 29.91 22.11 2.81
N SER A 354 28.88 22.98 2.85
CA SER A 354 27.85 22.90 3.90
C SER A 354 27.10 21.56 3.89
N ILE A 355 26.90 20.99 2.71
CA ILE A 355 26.23 19.70 2.49
C ILE A 355 27.19 18.56 2.86
N LYS A 356 28.44 18.62 2.37
CA LYS A 356 29.52 17.66 2.70
C LYS A 356 29.66 17.49 4.21
N MET A 357 29.85 18.60 4.90
CA MET A 357 30.05 18.65 6.35
C MET A 357 28.74 18.59 7.13
N SER A 358 27.58 18.66 6.48
CA SER A 358 26.28 18.64 7.15
C SER A 358 26.18 19.68 8.30
N CYS A 359 26.68 20.91 8.08
CA CYS A 359 26.85 21.93 9.12
C CYS A 359 25.51 22.48 9.65
N ASN A 360 25.12 22.18 10.90
CA ASN A 360 23.87 22.68 11.47
C ASN A 360 23.80 24.23 11.55
N PRO A 361 24.81 24.95 12.06
CA PRO A 361 24.78 26.41 12.13
C PRO A 361 24.66 27.11 10.76
N TYR A 362 25.23 26.53 9.71
CA TYR A 362 25.05 27.04 8.35
C TYR A 362 23.57 27.05 7.97
N TYR A 363 22.86 25.95 8.21
CA TYR A 363 21.44 25.84 7.85
C TYR A 363 20.52 26.65 8.77
N TYR A 364 20.90 26.87 10.03
CA TYR A 364 20.23 27.85 10.89
C TYR A 364 20.24 29.25 10.25
N GLN A 365 21.40 29.69 9.76
CA GLN A 365 21.57 31.00 9.12
C GLN A 365 20.85 31.07 7.76
N VAL A 366 20.91 30.00 6.96
CA VAL A 366 20.15 29.87 5.71
C VAL A 366 18.66 30.01 5.96
N PHE A 367 18.12 29.24 6.91
CA PHE A 367 16.71 29.29 7.23
C PHE A 367 16.29 30.65 7.77
N ARG A 368 17.11 31.28 8.62
CA ARG A 368 16.89 32.64 9.08
C ARG A 368 16.77 33.63 7.92
N LYS A 369 17.65 33.52 6.93
CA LYS A 369 17.63 34.37 5.73
C LYS A 369 16.41 34.12 4.84
N ILE A 370 15.89 32.89 4.79
CA ILE A 370 14.61 32.59 4.10
C ILE A 370 13.43 33.23 4.84
N ILE A 371 13.39 33.12 6.17
CA ILE A 371 12.26 33.54 7.00
C ILE A 371 12.24 35.06 7.22
N GLN A 372 13.40 35.68 7.42
CA GLN A 372 13.53 37.10 7.79
C GLN A 372 14.12 37.92 6.63
N GLN A 373 13.33 38.09 5.56
CA GLN A 373 13.74 38.82 4.35
C GLN A 373 13.54 40.35 4.44
N LYS A 374 13.07 40.88 5.59
CA LYS A 374 12.75 42.30 5.80
C LYS A 374 11.65 42.82 4.87
N ARG A 375 10.66 41.98 4.55
CA ARG A 375 9.44 42.35 3.82
C ARG A 375 8.44 43.09 4.71
N SER A 376 8.58 42.98 6.04
CA SER A 376 7.85 43.77 7.04
C SER A 376 8.78 44.35 8.10
N LYS A 377 8.38 45.47 8.72
CA LYS A 377 9.07 46.05 9.88
C LYS A 377 8.89 45.21 11.15
N SER A 378 7.79 44.46 11.26
CA SER A 378 7.53 43.56 12.39
C SER A 378 8.21 42.22 12.16
N ILE A 379 9.06 41.79 13.09
CA ILE A 379 9.74 40.49 13.00
C ILE A 379 8.75 39.30 12.99
N PHE A 380 7.60 39.45 13.65
CA PHE A 380 6.54 38.45 13.68
C PHE A 380 5.88 38.35 12.31
N LYS A 381 5.51 39.50 11.72
CA LYS A 381 4.87 39.53 10.40
C LYS A 381 5.82 39.10 9.29
N ASP A 382 7.10 39.49 9.37
CA ASP A 382 8.12 39.06 8.43
C ASP A 382 8.30 37.54 8.48
N SER A 383 8.30 36.95 9.69
CA SER A 383 8.41 35.50 9.87
C SER A 383 7.19 34.75 9.32
N GLU A 384 5.98 35.28 9.48
CA GLU A 384 4.77 34.73 8.85
C GLU A 384 4.88 34.71 7.32
N ILE A 385 5.28 35.83 6.72
CA ILE A 385 5.45 35.94 5.25
C ILE A 385 6.52 34.94 4.77
N GLY A 386 7.68 34.93 5.43
CA GLY A 386 8.78 34.04 5.09
C GLY A 386 8.41 32.56 5.21
N LEU A 387 7.71 32.17 6.29
CA LEU A 387 7.25 30.78 6.47
C LEU A 387 6.22 30.39 5.42
N GLY A 388 5.29 31.30 5.06
CA GLY A 388 4.31 31.04 4.00
C GLY A 388 4.95 30.72 2.66
N ILE A 389 5.99 31.48 2.28
CA ILE A 389 6.78 31.25 1.06
C ILE A 389 7.54 29.93 1.16
N TRP A 390 8.26 29.72 2.27
CA TRP A 390 9.02 28.50 2.51
C TRP A 390 8.13 27.25 2.43
N SER A 391 6.99 27.23 3.13
CA SER A 391 6.08 26.08 3.18
C SER A 391 5.52 25.76 1.79
N LYS A 392 5.14 26.79 1.02
CA LYS A 392 4.68 26.62 -0.37
C LYS A 392 5.76 26.00 -1.25
N LYS A 393 7.03 26.41 -1.10
CA LYS A 393 8.15 25.88 -1.88
C LYS A 393 8.53 24.46 -1.46
N VAL A 394 8.59 24.19 -0.15
CA VAL A 394 8.88 22.84 0.38
C VAL A 394 7.82 21.83 -0.04
N LYS A 395 6.54 22.19 0.00
CA LYS A 395 5.44 21.31 -0.44
C LYS A 395 5.56 20.89 -1.91
N LYS A 396 6.22 21.67 -2.78
CA LYS A 396 6.47 21.29 -4.20
C LYS A 396 7.43 20.10 -4.35
N PHE A 397 8.21 19.76 -3.33
CA PHE A 397 9.05 18.56 -3.31
C PHE A 397 8.25 17.28 -2.96
N GLY A 398 6.93 17.39 -2.78
CA GLY A 398 6.04 16.26 -2.43
C GLY A 398 5.88 16.04 -0.91
N PHE A 399 6.51 16.86 -0.07
CA PHE A 399 6.34 16.79 1.38
C PHE A 399 5.02 17.41 1.82
N GLY A 400 4.40 16.85 2.86
CA GLY A 400 3.15 17.37 3.43
C GLY A 400 1.94 17.28 2.48
N SER A 401 2.05 16.54 1.38
CA SER A 401 1.00 16.39 0.36
C SER A 401 0.82 14.92 -0.03
N ASP A 402 -0.36 14.61 -0.56
CA ASP A 402 -0.60 13.34 -1.24
C ASP A 402 0.07 13.39 -2.62
N MET A 403 0.98 12.44 -2.87
CA MET A 403 1.72 12.37 -4.13
C MET A 403 0.94 11.68 -5.25
N GLY A 404 -0.20 11.03 -4.95
CA GLY A 404 -1.00 10.30 -5.95
C GLY A 404 -0.38 8.97 -6.37
N VAL A 405 0.37 8.33 -5.47
CA VAL A 405 0.98 7.01 -5.65
C VAL A 405 -0.14 5.97 -5.80
N ASP A 406 0.06 4.96 -6.66
CA ASP A 406 -0.88 3.86 -6.91
C ASP A 406 -0.92 2.81 -5.77
N PHE A 407 -0.95 3.28 -4.53
CA PHE A 407 -0.83 2.44 -3.35
C PHE A 407 -1.74 2.93 -2.21
N PRO A 408 -2.47 2.05 -1.50
CA PRO A 408 -3.41 2.49 -0.50
C PRO A 408 -2.69 2.88 0.79
N GLY A 409 -3.23 3.88 1.50
CA GLY A 409 -2.78 4.22 2.85
C GLY A 409 -1.46 5.00 2.94
N VAL A 410 -0.90 5.47 1.82
CA VAL A 410 0.27 6.36 1.79
C VAL A 410 -0.03 7.64 2.59
N LYS A 411 0.84 7.98 3.55
CA LYS A 411 0.67 9.17 4.39
C LYS A 411 1.40 10.36 3.78
N SER A 412 0.79 11.54 3.87
CA SER A 412 1.34 12.78 3.30
C SER A 412 2.54 13.37 4.06
N GLY A 413 2.95 12.81 5.20
CA GLY A 413 3.88 13.48 6.12
C GLY A 413 3.22 14.69 6.81
N PHE A 414 4.01 15.73 7.07
CA PHE A 414 3.57 17.04 7.58
C PHE A 414 4.65 18.10 7.34
N VAL A 415 4.25 19.26 6.81
CA VAL A 415 5.08 20.46 6.68
C VAL A 415 4.31 21.60 7.34
N PRO A 416 4.83 22.22 8.41
CA PRO A 416 4.11 23.29 9.10
C PRO A 416 3.97 24.52 8.18
N ASP A 417 2.89 25.26 8.42
CA ASP A 417 2.61 26.52 7.74
C ASP A 417 2.15 27.59 8.73
N VAL A 418 1.82 28.77 8.22
CA VAL A 418 1.39 29.92 9.03
C VAL A 418 0.14 29.59 9.85
N ALA A 419 -0.83 28.88 9.26
CA ALA A 419 -2.07 28.54 9.95
C ALA A 419 -1.81 27.62 11.15
N PHE A 420 -0.89 26.66 11.01
CA PHE A 420 -0.47 25.79 12.09
C PHE A 420 0.11 26.58 13.29
N TYR A 421 1.09 27.47 13.08
CA TYR A 421 1.69 28.22 14.18
C TYR A 421 0.79 29.34 14.72
N ASN A 422 -0.06 29.94 13.89
CA ASN A 422 -1.09 30.87 14.36
C ASN A 422 -2.07 30.17 15.31
N LYS A 423 -2.44 28.92 15.02
CA LYS A 423 -3.28 28.12 15.93
C LYS A 423 -2.55 27.79 17.24
N TRP A 424 -1.26 27.47 17.18
CA TRP A 424 -0.49 27.06 18.36
C TRP A 424 -0.14 28.23 19.28
N TYR A 425 0.40 29.32 18.73
CA TYR A 425 0.96 30.43 19.50
C TYR A 425 0.13 31.72 19.46
N GLY A 426 -0.84 31.81 18.54
CA GLY A 426 -1.59 33.02 18.22
C GLY A 426 -0.95 33.82 17.07
N GLU A 427 -1.80 34.52 16.30
CA GLU A 427 -1.35 35.38 15.20
C GLU A 427 -0.46 36.52 15.70
N GLY A 428 0.65 36.79 15.00
CA GLY A 428 1.61 37.83 15.39
C GLY A 428 2.41 37.56 16.67
N ARG A 429 2.42 36.33 17.19
CA ARG A 429 3.08 35.96 18.47
C ARG A 429 4.28 35.02 18.34
N TRP A 430 4.60 34.58 17.13
CA TRP A 430 5.71 33.67 16.86
C TRP A 430 6.61 34.24 15.77
N ALA A 431 7.89 33.86 15.80
CA ALA A 431 8.91 34.38 14.89
C ALA A 431 9.97 33.31 14.62
N PHE A 432 11.01 33.62 13.86
CA PHE A 432 12.11 32.68 13.59
C PHE A 432 12.65 31.95 14.85
N SER A 433 12.73 32.62 16.01
CA SER A 433 13.18 32.03 17.27
C SER A 433 12.31 30.88 17.79
N THR A 434 11.03 30.79 17.39
CA THR A 434 10.14 29.69 17.78
C THR A 434 10.19 28.52 16.80
N ILE A 435 10.68 28.74 15.57
CA ILE A 435 10.60 27.75 14.47
C ILE A 435 11.97 27.34 13.91
N TYR A 436 13.09 27.76 14.52
CA TYR A 436 14.42 27.52 13.96
C TYR A 436 14.79 26.03 13.86
N SER A 437 14.11 25.14 14.60
CA SER A 437 14.29 23.68 14.51
C SER A 437 14.04 23.14 13.09
N LEU A 438 13.16 23.79 12.33
CA LEU A 438 12.87 23.47 10.92
C LEU A 438 14.12 23.62 10.03
N SER A 439 15.10 24.43 10.43
CA SER A 439 16.33 24.68 9.65
C SER A 439 17.11 23.40 9.34
N ILE A 440 17.03 22.39 10.20
CA ILE A 440 17.76 21.13 10.07
C ILE A 440 16.84 19.92 9.91
N GLY A 441 15.57 20.15 9.54
CA GLY A 441 14.59 19.08 9.33
C GLY A 441 14.13 18.41 10.63
N GLN A 442 14.13 19.17 11.73
CA GLN A 442 13.61 18.77 13.04
C GLN A 442 12.33 19.57 13.37
N GLY A 443 11.81 19.40 14.59
CA GLY A 443 10.57 20.06 15.02
C GLY A 443 9.36 19.37 14.42
N GLU A 444 8.48 20.13 13.79
CA GLU A 444 7.18 19.65 13.34
C GLU A 444 7.21 19.03 11.93
N VAL A 445 8.31 19.12 11.19
CA VAL A 445 8.40 18.47 9.87
C VAL A 445 8.46 16.95 10.03
N GLY A 446 7.52 16.25 9.40
CA GLY A 446 7.51 14.79 9.31
C GLY A 446 7.42 14.35 7.86
N VAL A 447 8.26 13.43 7.43
CA VAL A 447 8.23 12.85 6.08
C VAL A 447 8.20 11.34 6.15
N ILE A 448 7.67 10.71 5.12
CA ILE A 448 7.71 9.24 4.98
C ILE A 448 8.92 8.81 4.14
N PRO A 449 9.45 7.58 4.33
CA PRO A 449 10.59 7.09 3.55
C PRO A 449 10.41 7.15 2.02
N LEU A 450 9.20 6.91 1.50
CA LEU A 450 8.89 7.10 0.08
C LEU A 450 9.14 8.54 -0.40
N GLN A 451 8.78 9.55 0.40
CA GLN A 451 9.08 10.95 0.08
C GLN A 451 10.58 11.25 0.17
N MET A 452 11.32 10.57 1.06
CA MET A 452 12.78 10.68 1.13
C MET A 452 13.45 10.12 -0.13
N ALA A 453 12.98 8.98 -0.65
CA ALA A 453 13.48 8.40 -1.89
C ALA A 453 13.13 9.30 -3.08
N ASN A 454 11.91 9.84 -3.11
CA ASN A 454 11.49 10.78 -4.16
C ASN A 454 12.32 12.08 -4.14
N LEU A 455 12.71 12.59 -2.97
CA LEU A 455 13.66 13.71 -2.88
C LEU A 455 14.99 13.38 -3.58
N SER A 456 15.49 12.15 -3.40
CA SER A 456 16.71 11.72 -4.08
C SER A 456 16.51 11.64 -5.60
N ALA A 457 15.36 11.16 -6.07
CA ALA A 457 14.99 11.19 -7.50
C ALA A 457 14.88 12.61 -8.07
N ILE A 458 14.30 13.56 -7.32
CA ILE A 458 14.22 14.98 -7.69
C ILE A 458 15.63 15.57 -7.90
N ILE A 459 16.56 15.28 -6.98
CA ILE A 459 17.93 15.78 -7.07
C ILE A 459 18.69 15.10 -8.22
N ALA A 460 18.52 13.79 -8.39
CA ALA A 460 19.06 13.01 -9.50
C ALA A 460 18.64 13.60 -10.85
N ASN A 461 17.36 13.98 -10.99
CA ASN A 461 16.77 14.59 -12.18
C ASN A 461 16.97 16.11 -12.29
N ARG A 462 17.64 16.73 -11.32
CA ARG A 462 17.88 18.18 -11.28
C ARG A 462 16.61 19.03 -11.32
N GLY A 463 15.57 18.63 -10.59
CA GLY A 463 14.42 19.49 -10.28
C GLY A 463 13.05 19.03 -10.81
N TYR A 464 12.96 17.82 -11.36
CA TYR A 464 11.68 17.19 -11.66
C TYR A 464 11.61 15.75 -11.15
N TYR A 465 10.39 15.21 -11.03
CA TYR A 465 10.16 13.80 -10.75
C TYR A 465 8.92 13.31 -11.49
N TYR A 466 8.77 12.00 -11.60
CA TYR A 466 7.53 11.33 -11.96
C TYR A 466 6.89 10.81 -10.69
N ILE A 467 5.55 10.82 -10.61
CA ILE A 467 4.85 10.32 -9.42
C ILE A 467 5.31 8.88 -9.17
N PRO A 468 5.84 8.55 -7.97
CA PRO A 468 6.28 7.20 -7.68
C PRO A 468 5.14 6.19 -7.86
N HIS A 469 5.38 5.10 -8.58
CA HIS A 469 4.33 4.13 -8.87
C HIS A 469 4.84 2.69 -9.04
N PHE A 470 3.96 1.73 -8.77
CA PHE A 470 4.21 0.29 -8.91
C PHE A 470 3.82 -0.26 -10.27
N ILE A 471 2.90 0.36 -11.01
CA ILE A 471 2.42 -0.21 -12.27
C ILE A 471 3.34 0.06 -13.45
N LYS A 472 3.89 -1.01 -14.05
CA LYS A 472 4.70 -0.92 -15.26
C LYS A 472 3.88 -1.15 -16.52
N LYS A 473 3.00 -2.15 -16.49
CA LYS A 473 2.13 -2.55 -17.60
C LYS A 473 0.88 -3.25 -17.08
N ILE A 474 -0.25 -2.98 -17.71
CA ILE A 474 -1.49 -3.72 -17.49
C ILE A 474 -1.77 -4.51 -18.77
N ASP A 475 -2.03 -5.81 -18.65
CA ASP A 475 -2.33 -6.62 -19.83
C ASP A 475 -3.58 -6.09 -20.56
N LYS A 476 -3.55 -6.11 -21.90
CA LYS A 476 -4.60 -5.57 -22.79
C LYS A 476 -4.87 -4.06 -22.67
N ILE A 477 -4.07 -3.31 -21.91
CA ILE A 477 -4.12 -1.84 -21.87
C ILE A 477 -2.79 -1.30 -22.39
N GLU A 478 -2.84 -0.47 -23.43
CA GLU A 478 -1.62 0.00 -24.11
C GLU A 478 -0.75 0.92 -23.25
N LYS A 479 -1.35 1.75 -22.39
CA LYS A 479 -0.64 2.77 -21.62
C LYS A 479 -1.10 2.80 -20.17
N ILE A 480 -0.15 2.93 -19.25
CA ILE A 480 -0.44 3.24 -17.84
C ILE A 480 -1.05 4.65 -17.73
N PRO A 481 -1.74 4.96 -16.61
CA PRO A 481 -2.31 6.29 -16.40
C PRO A 481 -1.30 7.42 -16.61
N SER A 482 -1.67 8.44 -17.41
CA SER A 482 -0.76 9.51 -17.84
C SER A 482 -0.16 10.35 -16.71
N GLN A 483 -0.75 10.30 -15.50
CA GLN A 483 -0.21 10.96 -14.32
C GLN A 483 1.18 10.42 -13.93
N PHE A 484 1.44 9.14 -14.19
CA PHE A 484 2.72 8.48 -13.89
C PHE A 484 3.80 8.80 -14.91
N THR A 485 3.42 9.23 -16.12
CA THR A 485 4.36 9.58 -17.20
C THR A 485 4.54 11.09 -17.38
N LYS A 486 4.00 11.92 -16.47
CA LYS A 486 4.10 13.38 -16.55
C LYS A 486 5.12 13.91 -15.53
N LYS A 487 6.07 14.70 -16.01
CA LYS A 487 7.06 15.40 -15.16
C LYS A 487 6.38 16.40 -14.23
N GLN A 488 6.71 16.31 -12.96
CA GLN A 488 6.35 17.24 -11.91
C GLN A 488 7.58 18.10 -11.58
N TYR A 489 7.49 19.41 -11.76
CA TYR A 489 8.60 20.33 -11.52
C TYR A 489 8.50 20.98 -10.14
N VAL A 490 9.61 20.99 -9.39
CA VAL A 490 9.62 21.58 -8.04
C VAL A 490 9.75 23.12 -8.05
N GLY A 491 10.03 23.71 -9.21
CA GLY A 491 10.13 25.16 -9.39
C GLY A 491 11.40 25.77 -8.79
N VAL A 492 12.52 25.07 -8.93
CA VAL A 492 13.88 25.55 -8.61
C VAL A 492 14.74 25.44 -9.86
N HIS A 493 15.57 26.44 -10.13
CA HIS A 493 16.43 26.43 -11.31
C HIS A 493 17.44 25.26 -11.29
N GLN A 494 17.59 24.58 -12.43
CA GLN A 494 18.44 23.38 -12.59
C GLN A 494 19.88 23.59 -12.12
N LYS A 495 20.46 24.77 -12.36
CA LYS A 495 21.84 25.12 -11.96
C LYS A 495 22.11 24.93 -10.47
N TYR A 496 21.11 25.16 -9.61
CA TYR A 496 21.25 25.04 -8.16
C TYR A 496 21.33 23.58 -7.70
N PHE A 497 20.72 22.65 -8.45
CA PHE A 497 20.84 21.23 -8.16
C PHE A 497 22.27 20.73 -8.37
N ASN A 498 23.04 21.28 -9.31
CA ASN A 498 24.43 20.87 -9.53
C ASN A 498 25.31 21.12 -8.28
N LEU A 499 25.07 22.22 -7.56
CA LEU A 499 25.77 22.54 -6.30
C LEU A 499 25.44 21.52 -5.20
N VAL A 500 24.15 21.15 -5.11
CA VAL A 500 23.67 20.15 -4.14
C VAL A 500 24.21 18.77 -4.46
N VAL A 501 24.22 18.40 -5.74
CA VAL A 501 24.76 17.14 -6.23
C VAL A 501 26.26 17.05 -6.00
N ASP A 502 27.00 18.15 -6.22
CA ASP A 502 28.42 18.23 -5.85
C ASP A 502 28.62 18.01 -4.35
N GLY A 503 27.84 18.70 -3.51
CA GLY A 503 27.86 18.46 -2.06
C GLY A 503 27.59 17.00 -1.69
N MET A 504 26.57 16.38 -2.29
CA MET A 504 26.21 14.96 -2.07
C MET A 504 27.27 13.99 -2.60
N TYR A 505 27.96 14.32 -3.69
CA TYR A 505 29.10 13.57 -4.19
C TYR A 505 30.24 13.58 -3.16
N ARG A 506 30.56 14.76 -2.61
CA ARG A 506 31.64 14.90 -1.62
C ARG A 506 31.34 14.22 -0.29
N VAL A 507 30.06 14.09 0.10
CA VAL A 507 29.65 13.33 1.30
C VAL A 507 30.12 11.88 1.24
N VAL A 508 30.17 11.28 0.04
CA VAL A 508 30.53 9.87 -0.16
C VAL A 508 31.98 9.70 -0.60
N ASN A 509 32.45 10.55 -1.52
CA ASN A 509 33.67 10.27 -2.28
C ASN A 509 34.91 11.04 -1.79
N GLU A 510 34.76 12.09 -0.97
CA GLU A 510 35.90 12.88 -0.48
C GLU A 510 36.28 12.57 0.99
N PRO A 511 37.55 12.81 1.38
CA PRO A 511 37.95 12.85 2.78
C PRO A 511 37.09 13.81 3.61
N GLY A 512 36.74 13.40 4.83
CA GLY A 512 35.85 14.15 5.72
C GLY A 512 34.35 14.03 5.40
N GLY A 513 33.97 13.33 4.33
CA GLY A 513 32.57 13.04 4.02
C GLY A 513 31.93 12.10 5.06
N THR A 514 30.65 12.36 5.38
CA THR A 514 29.92 11.63 6.44
C THR A 514 29.36 10.26 6.02
N ALA A 515 29.41 9.91 4.73
CA ALA A 515 28.87 8.64 4.20
C ALA A 515 29.86 7.85 3.34
N ARG A 516 31.16 7.86 3.68
CA ARG A 516 32.19 7.15 2.90
C ARG A 516 31.90 5.66 2.69
N ARG A 517 31.19 5.02 3.62
CA ARG A 517 30.75 3.61 3.51
C ARG A 517 29.69 3.36 2.44
N ALA A 518 29.10 4.41 1.86
CA ALA A 518 28.18 4.32 0.73
C ALA A 518 28.89 4.17 -0.62
N LYS A 519 30.22 4.35 -0.69
CA LYS A 519 30.98 4.20 -1.93
C LYS A 519 30.92 2.75 -2.40
N ILE A 520 30.56 2.55 -3.68
CA ILE A 520 30.54 1.24 -4.33
C ILE A 520 31.94 0.90 -4.85
N ASN A 521 32.43 1.66 -5.84
CA ASN A 521 33.78 1.58 -6.40
C ASN A 521 34.14 2.94 -7.04
N ASP A 522 35.26 3.02 -7.77
CA ASP A 522 35.71 4.26 -8.42
C ASP A 522 34.99 4.61 -9.73
N SER A 523 34.30 3.64 -10.34
CA SER A 523 33.58 3.82 -11.62
C SER A 523 32.12 4.25 -11.43
N ILE A 524 31.49 3.82 -10.34
CA ILE A 524 30.10 4.15 -10.00
C ILE A 524 30.10 5.21 -8.91
N LEU A 525 30.03 6.47 -9.35
CA LEU A 525 30.02 7.62 -8.44
C LEU A 525 28.67 7.75 -7.76
N VAL A 526 28.64 7.52 -6.45
CA VAL A 526 27.43 7.66 -5.62
C VAL A 526 27.32 9.09 -5.09
N CYS A 527 26.13 9.67 -5.19
CA CYS A 527 25.79 10.95 -4.56
C CYS A 527 24.82 10.68 -3.42
N GLY A 528 25.13 11.09 -2.18
CA GLY A 528 24.25 10.84 -1.05
C GLY A 528 24.30 11.87 0.07
N LYS A 529 23.36 11.76 1.00
CA LYS A 529 23.28 12.58 2.20
C LYS A 529 22.78 11.77 3.40
N THR A 530 23.56 11.79 4.47
CA THR A 530 23.15 11.24 5.77
C THR A 530 22.05 12.08 6.41
N GLY A 531 21.09 11.38 7.00
CA GLY A 531 20.15 11.89 7.99
C GLY A 531 20.47 11.28 9.34
N THR A 532 20.52 12.12 10.36
CA THR A 532 20.48 11.69 11.76
C THR A 532 19.27 12.38 12.36
N ALA A 533 18.28 11.58 12.72
CA ALA A 533 17.08 12.06 13.40
C ALA A 533 17.22 11.74 14.88
N GLN A 534 17.27 12.77 15.72
CA GLN A 534 17.34 12.58 17.16
C GLN A 534 16.10 11.84 17.65
N ASN A 535 16.33 10.75 18.38
CA ASN A 535 15.26 10.04 19.07
C ASN A 535 15.32 10.39 20.57
N PRO A 536 14.33 11.10 21.12
CA PRO A 536 14.29 11.40 22.56
C PRO A 536 14.22 10.15 23.46
N HIS A 537 13.86 8.99 22.88
CA HIS A 537 13.57 7.75 23.60
C HIS A 537 14.60 6.64 23.34
N GLY A 538 15.69 6.90 22.60
CA GLY A 538 16.66 5.88 22.21
C GLY A 538 17.91 6.42 21.52
N GLU A 539 18.58 5.57 20.75
CA GLU A 539 19.60 6.01 19.80
C GLU A 539 18.96 6.76 18.64
N ASP A 540 19.72 7.68 18.03
CA ASP A 540 19.27 8.38 16.83
C ASP A 540 18.91 7.38 15.71
N HIS A 541 18.03 7.78 14.80
CA HIS A 541 17.72 6.96 13.64
C HIS A 541 18.76 7.16 12.54
N SER A 542 19.21 6.04 11.95
CA SER A 542 20.19 6.00 10.87
C SER A 542 19.45 6.17 9.54
N ALA A 543 19.58 7.33 8.90
CA ALA A 543 18.95 7.60 7.62
C ALA A 543 19.97 7.97 6.54
N PHE A 544 19.69 7.62 5.30
CA PHE A 544 20.52 7.99 4.16
C PHE A 544 19.67 8.05 2.89
N ILE A 545 19.83 9.12 2.12
CA ILE A 545 19.32 9.21 0.75
C ILE A 545 20.50 9.22 -0.21
N ALA A 546 20.37 8.53 -1.34
CA ALA A 546 21.39 8.55 -2.38
C ALA A 546 20.82 8.27 -3.76
N PHE A 547 21.59 8.58 -4.79
CA PHE A 547 21.37 8.09 -6.14
C PHE A 547 22.70 7.72 -6.79
N ALA A 548 22.64 6.83 -7.78
CA ALA A 548 23.79 6.41 -8.54
C ALA A 548 23.38 5.96 -9.97
N PRO A 549 24.29 6.09 -10.95
CA PRO A 549 25.52 6.89 -10.88
C PRO A 549 25.22 8.41 -10.78
N LYS A 550 26.24 9.23 -10.49
CA LYS A 550 26.12 10.70 -10.40
C LYS A 550 25.55 11.32 -11.68
N ASP A 551 26.03 10.80 -12.81
CA ASP A 551 25.65 11.17 -14.15
C ASP A 551 24.83 10.02 -14.76
N ASN A 552 23.74 10.36 -15.47
CA ASN A 552 22.71 9.40 -15.92
C ASN A 552 22.23 8.44 -14.80
N PRO A 553 21.65 8.97 -13.69
CA PRO A 553 21.23 8.15 -12.56
C PRO A 553 20.23 7.06 -12.94
N LYS A 554 20.40 5.85 -12.41
CA LYS A 554 19.52 4.71 -12.68
C LYS A 554 18.75 4.22 -11.45
N ILE A 555 19.18 4.62 -10.27
CA ILE A 555 18.52 4.30 -9.01
C ILE A 555 18.67 5.47 -8.03
N ALA A 556 17.56 5.87 -7.43
CA ALA A 556 17.49 6.76 -6.28
C ALA A 556 16.88 5.99 -5.11
N ILE A 557 17.53 6.07 -3.94
CA ILE A 557 17.20 5.23 -2.79
C ILE A 557 17.14 6.06 -1.50
N ALA A 558 16.24 5.67 -0.61
CA ALA A 558 16.24 6.08 0.79
C ALA A 558 16.28 4.84 1.69
N VAL A 559 17.18 4.85 2.66
CA VAL A 559 17.28 3.82 3.70
C VAL A 559 17.09 4.49 5.05
N TYR A 560 16.24 3.90 5.89
CA TYR A 560 15.96 4.36 7.23
C TYR A 560 15.99 3.17 8.19
N VAL A 561 16.87 3.21 9.19
CA VAL A 561 16.99 2.19 10.23
C VAL A 561 16.77 2.84 11.59
N GLU A 562 15.75 2.39 12.30
CA GLU A 562 15.36 2.93 13.60
C GLU A 562 16.39 2.57 14.68
N ASN A 563 16.66 3.51 15.60
CA ASN A 563 17.50 3.29 16.79
C ASN A 563 18.91 2.77 16.49
N ALA A 564 19.47 3.14 15.34
CA ALA A 564 20.72 2.58 14.83
C ALA A 564 21.91 3.57 14.86
N GLY A 565 21.73 4.76 15.43
CA GLY A 565 22.74 5.81 15.48
C GLY A 565 22.93 6.52 14.13
N PHE A 566 24.17 6.82 13.78
CA PHE A 566 24.48 7.67 12.61
C PHE A 566 24.11 7.03 11.25
N GLY A 567 23.60 7.84 10.32
CA GLY A 567 23.26 7.44 8.94
C GLY A 567 24.39 6.76 8.17
N GLY A 568 25.63 7.20 8.39
CA GLY A 568 26.83 6.64 7.76
C GLY A 568 27.18 5.21 8.20
N THR A 569 26.64 4.76 9.33
CA THR A 569 27.01 3.47 9.94
C THR A 569 26.23 2.31 9.36
N TRP A 570 24.92 2.49 9.11
CA TRP A 570 24.02 1.41 8.67
C TRP A 570 23.28 1.75 7.39
N ALA A 571 22.57 2.90 7.35
CA ALA A 571 21.78 3.26 6.17
C ALA A 571 22.63 3.45 4.90
N ALA A 572 23.78 4.12 5.02
CA ALA A 572 24.73 4.32 3.91
C ALA A 572 25.25 3.03 3.26
N PRO A 573 25.84 2.08 4.01
CA PRO A 573 26.30 0.81 3.43
C PRO A 573 25.16 -0.08 2.93
N ILE A 574 23.97 -0.08 3.56
CA ILE A 574 22.80 -0.78 3.02
C ILE A 574 22.42 -0.22 1.64
N ALA A 575 22.38 1.12 1.50
CA ALA A 575 22.10 1.75 0.22
C ALA A 575 23.17 1.42 -0.83
N SER A 576 24.45 1.39 -0.45
CA SER A 576 25.56 0.98 -1.34
C SER A 576 25.31 -0.39 -1.92
N LEU A 577 25.00 -1.39 -1.08
CA LEU A 577 24.82 -2.77 -1.49
C LEU A 577 23.60 -2.93 -2.41
N MET A 578 22.49 -2.24 -2.09
CA MET A 578 21.28 -2.24 -2.92
C MET A 578 21.54 -1.61 -4.30
N MET A 579 22.21 -0.46 -4.34
CA MET A 579 22.54 0.20 -5.62
C MET A 579 23.56 -0.62 -6.43
N GLU A 580 24.53 -1.25 -5.78
CA GLU A 580 25.51 -2.13 -6.41
C GLU A 580 24.85 -3.35 -7.04
N LEU A 581 23.99 -4.06 -6.29
CA LEU A 581 23.25 -5.20 -6.82
C LEU A 581 22.39 -4.80 -8.02
N TYR A 582 21.70 -3.66 -7.96
CA TYR A 582 20.86 -3.20 -9.06
C TYR A 582 21.66 -2.81 -10.31
N LEU A 583 22.80 -2.14 -10.14
CA LEU A 583 23.59 -1.62 -11.25
C LEU A 583 24.50 -2.68 -11.89
N ILE A 584 25.00 -3.62 -11.10
CA ILE A 584 26.01 -4.61 -11.52
C ILE A 584 25.41 -6.02 -11.63
N GLY A 585 24.35 -6.32 -10.88
CA GLY A 585 23.73 -7.64 -10.79
C GLY A 585 24.32 -8.55 -9.70
N THR A 586 25.47 -8.19 -9.10
CA THR A 586 26.17 -8.94 -8.04
C THR A 586 26.92 -7.98 -7.10
N ILE A 587 27.25 -8.44 -5.90
CA ILE A 587 28.15 -7.71 -4.98
C ILE A 587 29.61 -8.02 -5.34
N ALA A 588 30.42 -6.99 -5.54
CA ALA A 588 31.82 -7.14 -5.92
C ALA A 588 32.69 -7.62 -4.74
N PRO A 589 33.82 -8.31 -4.99
CA PRO A 589 34.70 -8.85 -3.94
C PRO A 589 35.12 -7.82 -2.88
N GLU A 590 35.39 -6.57 -3.28
CA GLU A 590 35.76 -5.48 -2.38
C GLU A 590 34.64 -5.07 -1.39
N ASN A 591 33.40 -5.45 -1.67
CA ASN A 591 32.22 -5.13 -0.88
C ASN A 591 31.66 -6.31 -0.06
N ILE A 592 32.26 -7.51 -0.16
CA ILE A 592 31.80 -8.70 0.59
C ILE A 592 31.87 -8.49 2.11
N GLU A 593 32.96 -7.91 2.63
CA GLU A 593 33.07 -7.64 4.07
C GLU A 593 32.04 -6.59 4.53
N LYS A 594 31.70 -5.64 3.65
CA LYS A 594 30.62 -4.66 3.91
C LYS A 594 29.28 -5.39 3.99
N GLU A 595 28.99 -6.29 3.07
CA GLU A 595 27.77 -7.12 3.04
C GLU A 595 27.64 -7.99 4.29
N LYS A 596 28.68 -8.79 4.58
CA LYS A 596 28.74 -9.68 5.75
C LYS A 596 28.43 -8.93 7.04
N ARG A 597 29.04 -7.76 7.25
CA ARG A 597 28.80 -6.91 8.43
C ARG A 597 27.34 -6.47 8.54
N ILE A 598 26.66 -6.21 7.42
CA ILE A 598 25.25 -5.81 7.44
C ILE A 598 24.34 -7.01 7.75
N LEU A 599 24.61 -8.15 7.12
CA LEU A 599 23.81 -9.38 7.30
C LEU A 599 23.92 -9.93 8.74
N GLU A 600 25.10 -9.87 9.35
CA GLU A 600 25.33 -10.37 10.71
C GLU A 600 24.82 -9.43 11.83
N ALA A 601 24.51 -8.17 11.50
CA ALA A 601 24.10 -7.19 12.50
C ALA A 601 22.68 -7.42 13.03
N ASN A 602 22.54 -7.40 14.36
CA ASN A 602 21.26 -7.38 15.07
C ASN A 602 21.08 -6.06 15.82
N LEU A 603 20.09 -5.26 15.40
CA LEU A 603 19.78 -3.93 15.94
C LEU A 603 18.40 -3.88 16.60
N MET A 604 17.76 -5.03 16.88
CA MET A 604 16.44 -5.06 17.51
C MET A 604 16.50 -4.95 19.04
N ASN A 605 17.65 -5.24 19.65
CA ASN A 605 17.87 -5.23 21.10
C ASN A 605 18.55 -3.94 21.59
N VAL A 606 17.99 -2.77 21.26
CA VAL A 606 18.56 -1.51 21.77
C VAL A 606 17.98 -1.22 23.15
N ILE A 607 18.82 -1.38 24.17
CA ILE A 607 18.53 -0.93 25.55
C ILE A 607 18.32 0.59 25.50
N PRO A 608 17.16 1.14 25.90
CA PRO A 608 16.93 2.57 25.89
C PRO A 608 17.97 3.28 26.77
N LYS A 609 18.53 4.40 26.29
CA LYS A 609 19.43 5.24 27.10
C LYS A 609 18.73 5.57 28.42
N LYS A 610 19.40 5.31 29.56
CA LYS A 610 18.97 5.85 30.84
C LYS A 610 18.85 7.37 30.66
N LYS A 611 17.67 7.93 30.93
CA LYS A 611 17.50 9.39 30.98
C LYS A 611 18.60 9.95 31.89
N PRO A 612 19.37 10.97 31.45
CA PRO A 612 20.18 11.73 32.39
C PRO A 612 19.24 12.24 33.49
N LYS A 613 19.62 12.01 34.75
CA LYS A 613 18.88 12.53 35.91
C LYS A 613 18.84 14.05 35.90
#